data_AF-A0A956A3H6-F1
#
_entry.id   AF-A0A956A3H6-F1
#
_cell.length_a   1.000
_cell.length_b   1.000
_cell.length_c   1.000
_cell.angle_alpha   90.00
_cell.angle_beta   90.00
_cell.angle_gamma   90.00
#
_symmetry.space_group_name_H-M   'P 1'
#
loop_
_entity.id
_entity.type
_entity.pdbx_description
1 polymer ?
#
loop_
_entity_poly.entity_id
_entity_poly.type
_entity_poly.pdbx_seq_one_letter_code
_entity_poly.pdbx_strand_id
1 'polypeptide(L)'
;MLAIGAARAEPGSEPASPPAPEAGARSDSDAAPAIDLDRLLTLPDSYSADGERRGGVTRGEWRQRFSEAAERLATAEEEVGRLQSKLSDAAEVGGWQAGAPGLTNPDPQNNTLHFKLRQDLRRAREELAEAKRRSLDLALQADLAAVPAEWRE
;
A
#
# COMPACT_ATOMS: atom_id res chain seq x y z
N MET A 1 -15.76 25.72 20.41
CA MET A 1 -14.64 25.92 21.35
C MET A 1 -13.51 25.00 20.92
N LEU A 2 -12.50 25.57 20.25
CA LEU A 2 -11.28 24.88 19.84
C LEU A 2 -10.31 24.85 21.02
N ALA A 3 -9.85 23.66 21.42
CA ALA A 3 -8.72 23.50 22.33
C ALA A 3 -7.49 23.11 21.49
N ILE A 4 -6.63 24.10 21.25
CA ILE A 4 -5.31 23.95 20.64
C ILE A 4 -4.38 23.42 21.74
N GLY A 5 -4.05 22.13 21.65
CA GLY A 5 -3.08 21.47 22.53
C GLY A 5 -1.65 21.83 22.11
N ALA A 6 -0.93 22.45 23.04
CA ALA A 6 0.39 23.03 22.87
C ALA A 6 1.49 21.99 22.57
N ALA A 7 2.40 22.40 21.68
CA ALA A 7 3.67 21.76 21.42
C ALA A 7 4.58 21.84 22.65
N ARG A 8 5.13 20.69 23.07
CA ARG A 8 6.21 20.60 24.07
C ARG A 8 7.52 20.35 23.34
N ALA A 9 8.38 21.37 23.36
CA ALA A 9 9.78 21.28 22.98
C ALA A 9 10.58 20.66 24.15
N GLU A 10 11.35 19.61 23.87
CA GLU A 10 12.37 19.08 24.78
C GLU A 10 13.75 19.56 24.26
N PRO A 11 14.58 20.19 25.11
CA PRO A 11 15.89 20.72 24.72
C PRO A 11 17.01 19.68 24.89
N GLY A 12 17.98 19.75 23.96
CA GLY A 12 19.41 19.57 24.23
C GLY A 12 19.88 18.22 24.78
N SER A 13 20.15 17.27 23.88
CA SER A 13 21.12 16.20 24.18
C SER A 13 22.50 16.62 23.67
N GLU A 14 23.35 16.98 24.63
CA GLU A 14 24.77 17.24 24.50
C GLU A 14 25.51 15.91 24.26
N PRO A 15 26.16 15.68 23.09
CA PRO A 15 26.90 14.45 22.89
C PRO A 15 28.22 14.50 23.67
N ALA A 16 28.35 13.63 24.67
CA ALA A 16 29.59 13.36 25.36
C ALA A 16 30.69 12.96 24.36
N SER A 17 31.76 13.76 24.32
CA SER A 17 32.98 13.46 23.56
C SER A 17 33.58 12.11 24.00
N PRO A 18 33.88 11.19 23.07
CA PRO A 18 34.67 10.00 23.40
C PRO A 18 36.14 10.39 23.67
N PRO A 19 36.85 9.67 24.57
CA PRO A 19 38.27 9.91 24.81
C PRO A 19 39.11 9.56 23.59
N ALA A 20 40.12 10.40 23.33
CA ALA A 20 41.09 10.22 22.26
C ALA A 20 41.93 8.95 22.46
N PRO A 21 42.12 8.11 21.42
CA PRO A 21 43.08 7.02 21.48
C PRO A 21 44.52 7.56 21.39
N GLU A 22 45.37 7.06 22.28
CA GLU A 22 46.79 7.37 22.36
C GLU A 22 47.55 6.95 21.08
N ALA A 23 48.46 7.83 20.66
CA ALA A 23 49.34 7.64 19.52
C ALA A 23 50.40 6.55 19.80
N GLY A 24 50.06 5.31 19.50
CA GLY A 24 51.01 4.21 19.39
C GLY A 24 51.64 4.20 18.00
N ALA A 25 52.87 4.70 17.88
CA ALA A 25 53.70 4.55 16.70
C ALA A 25 54.05 3.07 16.49
N ARG A 26 53.58 2.49 15.38
CA ARG A 26 54.14 1.26 14.78
C ARG A 26 54.25 1.47 13.28
N SER A 27 55.44 1.91 12.86
CA SER A 27 55.87 1.86 11.47
C SER A 27 56.39 0.46 11.19
N ASP A 28 55.49 -0.45 10.84
CA ASP A 28 55.83 -1.61 10.02
C ASP A 28 55.24 -1.33 8.64
N SER A 29 56.05 -0.73 7.76
CA SER A 29 55.76 -0.68 6.32
C SER A 29 55.96 -2.08 5.75
N ASP A 30 55.00 -2.95 6.02
CA ASP A 30 54.69 -4.06 5.15
C ASP A 30 54.18 -3.44 3.84
N ALA A 31 54.78 -3.81 2.71
CA ALA A 31 54.55 -3.17 1.43
C ALA A 31 53.08 -3.37 1.01
N ALA A 32 52.23 -2.40 1.37
CA ALA A 32 50.83 -2.41 0.99
C ALA A 32 50.76 -2.53 -0.53
N PRO A 33 50.01 -3.52 -1.07
CA PRO A 33 49.86 -3.67 -2.50
C PRO A 33 49.33 -2.33 -3.03
N ALA A 34 50.01 -1.76 -4.03
CA ALA A 34 49.61 -0.49 -4.62
C ALA A 34 48.17 -0.65 -5.15
N ILE A 35 47.21 -0.15 -4.38
CA ILE A 35 45.80 -0.19 -4.73
C ILE A 35 45.64 0.79 -5.88
N ASP A 36 45.42 0.24 -7.06
CA ASP A 36 45.18 1.00 -8.28
C ASP A 36 43.86 1.76 -8.13
N LEU A 37 43.97 3.06 -7.83
CA LEU A 37 42.82 3.95 -7.61
C LEU A 37 41.98 4.08 -8.87
N ASP A 38 42.56 3.97 -10.06
CA ASP A 38 41.81 4.02 -11.31
C ASP A 38 40.87 2.82 -11.43
N ARG A 39 41.30 1.64 -10.94
CA ARG A 39 40.47 0.44 -10.89
C ARG A 39 39.31 0.55 -9.90
N LEU A 40 39.45 1.36 -8.86
CA LEU A 40 38.37 1.66 -7.90
C LEU A 40 37.39 2.73 -8.42
N LEU A 41 37.85 3.60 -9.34
CA LEU A 41 37.02 4.62 -9.98
C LEU A 41 36.28 4.09 -11.22
N THR A 42 36.75 3.02 -11.84
CA THR A 42 35.97 2.30 -12.85
C THR A 42 34.83 1.52 -12.20
N LEU A 43 33.58 1.91 -12.48
CA LEU A 43 32.44 1.07 -12.14
C LEU A 43 32.58 -0.27 -12.88
N PRO A 44 32.47 -1.41 -12.18
CA PRO A 44 32.44 -2.72 -12.83
C PRO A 44 31.33 -2.77 -13.89
N ASP A 45 31.56 -3.43 -15.03
CA ASP A 45 30.54 -3.60 -16.08
C ASP A 45 29.27 -4.32 -15.59
N SER A 46 29.33 -5.00 -14.45
CA SER A 46 28.16 -5.55 -13.76
C SER A 46 27.21 -4.49 -13.20
N TYR A 47 27.65 -3.23 -13.09
CA TYR A 47 26.82 -2.08 -12.73
C TYR A 47 26.08 -1.49 -13.94
N SER A 48 26.49 -1.82 -15.16
CA SER A 48 25.85 -1.37 -16.42
C SER A 48 24.51 -2.07 -16.68
N ALA A 49 24.07 -2.97 -15.80
CA ALA A 49 22.79 -3.66 -15.88
C ALA A 49 21.64 -2.88 -15.22
N ASP A 50 21.75 -1.55 -15.15
CA ASP A 50 20.60 -0.68 -14.89
C ASP A 50 19.70 -0.67 -16.13
N GLY A 51 18.94 -1.76 -16.31
CA GLY A 51 17.74 -1.72 -17.13
C GLY A 51 16.91 -0.49 -16.74
N GLU A 52 16.21 0.11 -17.70
CA GLU A 52 15.54 1.40 -17.51
C GLU A 52 14.74 1.43 -16.19
N ARG A 53 15.25 2.21 -15.23
CA ARG A 53 14.69 2.37 -13.87
C ARG A 53 14.06 3.75 -13.77
N ARG A 54 12.84 3.80 -13.27
CA ARG A 54 12.07 5.04 -13.05
C ARG A 54 11.57 5.04 -11.62
N GLY A 55 11.95 6.06 -10.84
CA GLY A 55 11.64 6.12 -9.42
C GLY A 55 12.29 5.00 -8.59
N GLY A 56 13.46 4.51 -9.01
CA GLY A 56 14.18 3.41 -8.32
C GLY A 56 13.59 2.01 -8.56
N VAL A 57 12.59 1.90 -9.44
CA VAL A 57 11.87 0.66 -9.74
C VAL A 57 12.02 0.35 -11.23
N THR A 58 12.18 -0.92 -11.56
CA THR A 58 12.32 -1.40 -12.94
C THR A 58 10.97 -1.46 -13.66
N ARG A 59 10.98 -1.53 -14.99
CA ARG A 59 9.78 -1.74 -15.81
C ARG A 59 8.94 -2.94 -15.34
N GLY A 60 9.57 -4.07 -15.05
CA GLY A 60 8.87 -5.30 -14.66
C GLY A 60 8.13 -5.15 -13.33
N GLU A 61 8.77 -4.50 -12.36
CA GLU A 61 8.17 -4.25 -11.05
C GLU A 61 7.01 -3.24 -11.13
N TRP A 62 7.12 -2.21 -11.97
CA TRP A 62 5.99 -1.29 -12.24
C TRP A 62 4.79 -2.03 -12.80
N ARG A 63 4.99 -2.84 -13.84
CA ARG A 63 3.92 -3.66 -14.45
C ARG A 63 3.26 -4.58 -13.43
N GLN A 64 4.07 -5.27 -12.63
CA GLN A 64 3.56 -6.14 -11.58
C GLN A 64 2.68 -5.38 -10.58
N ARG A 65 3.09 -4.19 -10.15
CA ARG A 65 2.29 -3.37 -9.22
C ARG A 65 0.95 -2.95 -9.84
N PHE A 66 0.96 -2.56 -11.12
CA PHE A 66 -0.26 -2.20 -11.84
C PHE A 66 -1.19 -3.39 -12.03
N SER A 67 -0.66 -4.56 -12.41
CA SER A 67 -1.46 -5.78 -12.56
C SER A 67 -2.08 -6.20 -11.22
N GLU A 68 -1.31 -6.20 -10.13
CA GLU A 68 -1.82 -6.51 -8.78
C GLU A 68 -2.90 -5.51 -8.33
N ALA A 69 -2.74 -4.21 -8.64
CA ALA A 69 -3.74 -3.20 -8.33
C ALA A 69 -5.03 -3.41 -9.15
N ALA A 70 -4.91 -3.75 -10.43
CA ALA A 70 -6.04 -4.04 -11.31
C ALA A 70 -6.80 -5.29 -10.88
N GLU A 71 -6.09 -6.38 -10.53
CA GLU A 71 -6.70 -7.61 -10.01
C GLU A 71 -7.47 -7.36 -8.71
N ARG A 72 -6.89 -6.59 -7.78
CA ARG A 72 -7.56 -6.22 -6.53
C ARG A 72 -8.81 -5.39 -6.76
N LEU A 73 -8.76 -4.43 -7.70
CA LEU A 73 -9.92 -3.63 -8.07
C LEU A 73 -11.03 -4.52 -8.63
N ALA A 74 -10.70 -5.38 -9.60
CA ALA A 74 -11.66 -6.30 -10.23
C ALA A 74 -12.31 -7.24 -9.20
N THR A 75 -11.51 -7.81 -8.30
CA THR A 75 -12.00 -8.68 -7.22
C THR A 75 -12.96 -7.95 -6.29
N ALA A 76 -12.64 -6.71 -5.89
CA ALA A 76 -13.51 -5.92 -5.03
C ALA A 76 -14.83 -5.53 -5.73
N GLU A 77 -14.80 -5.24 -7.02
CA GLU A 77 -15.99 -4.95 -7.83
C GLU A 77 -16.89 -6.18 -7.95
N GLU A 78 -16.30 -7.35 -8.23
CA GLU A 78 -17.02 -8.63 -8.28
C GLU A 78 -17.67 -8.94 -6.93
N GLU A 79 -16.96 -8.74 -5.82
CA GLU A 79 -17.50 -9.01 -4.49
C GLU A 79 -18.70 -8.11 -4.16
N VAL A 80 -18.60 -6.81 -4.46
CA VAL A 80 -19.72 -5.88 -4.29
C VAL A 80 -20.90 -6.31 -5.15
N GLY A 81 -20.68 -6.70 -6.42
CA GLY A 81 -21.72 -7.21 -7.30
C GLY A 81 -22.39 -8.46 -6.74
N ARG A 82 -21.59 -9.44 -6.32
CA ARG A 82 -22.05 -10.71 -5.72
C ARG A 82 -22.90 -10.48 -4.46
N LEU A 83 -22.49 -9.58 -3.58
CA LEU A 83 -23.24 -9.27 -2.36
C LEU A 83 -24.54 -8.52 -2.65
N GLN A 84 -24.56 -7.65 -3.66
CA GLN A 84 -25.78 -7.00 -4.12
C GLN A 84 -26.78 -8.02 -4.67
N SER A 85 -26.33 -8.95 -5.51
CA SER A 85 -27.18 -10.03 -6.03
C SER A 85 -27.74 -10.90 -4.89
N LYS A 86 -26.91 -11.31 -3.92
CA LYS A 86 -27.41 -12.06 -2.75
C LYS A 86 -28.46 -11.30 -1.95
N LEU A 87 -28.31 -9.97 -1.84
CA LEU A 87 -29.26 -9.13 -1.14
C LEU A 87 -30.57 -8.98 -1.92
N SER A 88 -30.52 -8.86 -3.25
CA SER A 88 -31.73 -8.88 -4.09
C SER A 88 -32.43 -10.23 -4.05
N ASP A 89 -31.71 -11.33 -4.15
CA ASP A 89 -32.28 -12.68 -4.10
C ASP A 89 -32.96 -12.94 -2.75
N ALA A 90 -32.34 -12.52 -1.65
CA ALA A 90 -32.92 -12.61 -0.32
C ALA A 90 -34.19 -11.73 -0.17
N ALA A 91 -34.24 -10.59 -0.86
CA ALA A 91 -35.41 -9.72 -0.89
C ALA A 91 -36.55 -10.29 -1.74
N GLU A 92 -36.24 -11.00 -2.83
CA GLU A 92 -37.23 -11.69 -3.67
C GLU A 92 -37.84 -12.91 -2.97
N VAL A 93 -36.99 -13.75 -2.35
CA VAL A 93 -37.45 -14.94 -1.61
C VAL A 93 -38.18 -14.56 -0.31
N GLY A 94 -37.77 -13.48 0.35
CA GLY A 94 -38.48 -12.88 1.49
C GLY A 94 -39.60 -11.93 1.09
N GLY A 95 -39.93 -11.86 -0.20
CA GLY A 95 -40.81 -10.87 -0.79
C GLY A 95 -42.14 -10.77 -0.06
N TRP A 96 -42.38 -9.61 0.55
CA TRP A 96 -43.71 -9.03 0.71
C TRP A 96 -44.80 -9.99 1.19
N GLN A 97 -44.53 -10.78 2.24
CA GLN A 97 -45.64 -11.21 3.10
C GLN A 97 -46.14 -9.96 3.81
N ALA A 98 -47.00 -9.21 3.12
CA ALA A 98 -47.96 -8.31 3.72
C ALA A 98 -48.89 -9.18 4.59
N GLY A 99 -48.39 -9.58 5.76
CA GLY A 99 -49.19 -10.25 6.76
C GLY A 99 -50.41 -9.38 7.03
N ALA A 100 -51.59 -9.99 6.99
CA ALA A 100 -52.84 -9.32 7.31
C ALA A 100 -52.66 -8.54 8.63
N PRO A 101 -53.13 -7.28 8.71
CA PRO A 101 -52.99 -6.47 9.92
C PRO A 101 -53.60 -7.23 11.11
N GLY A 102 -52.76 -7.81 11.97
CA GLY A 102 -53.20 -8.63 13.10
C GLY A 102 -52.35 -9.87 13.40
N LEU A 103 -51.59 -10.41 12.45
CA LEU A 103 -50.55 -11.40 12.76
C LEU A 103 -49.23 -10.67 13.01
N THR A 104 -48.55 -10.99 14.11
CA THR A 104 -47.20 -10.50 14.45
C THR A 104 -46.27 -10.76 13.26
N ASN A 105 -46.09 -9.72 12.47
CA ASN A 105 -45.21 -9.69 11.31
C ASN A 105 -43.80 -10.02 11.81
N PRO A 106 -43.18 -11.16 11.42
CA PRO A 106 -41.77 -11.36 11.70
C PRO A 106 -41.03 -10.26 10.95
N ASP A 107 -40.61 -9.24 11.69
CA ASP A 107 -40.01 -8.03 11.14
C ASP A 107 -38.88 -8.44 10.17
N PRO A 108 -38.98 -8.17 8.86
CA PRO A 108 -37.94 -8.54 7.90
C PRO A 108 -36.59 -7.86 8.24
N GLN A 109 -36.60 -6.85 9.12
CA GLN A 109 -35.39 -6.25 9.70
C GLN A 109 -34.71 -7.11 10.79
N ASN A 110 -35.41 -8.10 11.37
CA ASN A 110 -34.90 -8.99 12.42
C ASN A 110 -34.26 -10.28 11.87
N ASN A 111 -34.22 -10.49 10.55
CA ASN A 111 -33.50 -11.62 10.01
C ASN A 111 -31.99 -11.36 10.09
N THR A 112 -31.33 -12.00 11.06
CA THR A 112 -29.88 -11.89 11.31
C THR A 112 -29.02 -12.08 10.05
N LEU A 113 -29.51 -12.84 9.06
CA LEU A 113 -28.87 -13.01 7.76
C LEU A 113 -28.85 -11.72 6.93
N HIS A 114 -29.94 -10.95 6.92
CA HIS A 114 -30.02 -9.69 6.20
C HIS A 114 -29.10 -8.62 6.83
N PHE A 115 -28.99 -8.60 8.15
CA PHE A 115 -28.07 -7.71 8.85
C PHE A 115 -26.61 -8.01 8.45
N LYS A 116 -26.21 -9.29 8.47
CA LYS A 116 -24.87 -9.72 8.04
C LYS A 116 -24.57 -9.33 6.60
N LEU A 117 -25.50 -9.58 5.66
CA LEU A 117 -25.31 -9.19 4.26
C LEU A 117 -25.14 -7.68 4.06
N ARG A 118 -25.86 -6.85 4.81
CA ARG A 118 -25.68 -5.38 4.77
C ARG A 118 -24.32 -4.96 5.33
N GLN A 119 -23.88 -5.61 6.41
CA GLN A 119 -22.57 -5.36 7.00
C GLN A 119 -21.44 -5.77 6.04
N ASP A 120 -21.55 -6.95 5.42
CA ASP A 120 -20.59 -7.45 4.44
C ASP A 120 -20.55 -6.52 3.21
N LEU A 121 -21.71 -6.06 2.73
CA LEU A 121 -21.77 -5.11 1.62
C LEU A 121 -21.10 -3.77 1.96
N ARG A 122 -21.24 -3.30 3.20
CA ARG A 122 -20.54 -2.09 3.65
C ARG A 122 -19.04 -2.30 3.63
N ARG A 123 -18.55 -3.42 4.18
CA ARG A 123 -17.14 -3.77 4.19
C ARG A 123 -16.57 -3.90 2.77
N ALA A 124 -17.27 -4.60 1.87
CA ALA A 124 -16.85 -4.75 0.48
C ALA A 124 -16.78 -3.40 -0.26
N ARG A 125 -17.67 -2.46 0.05
CA ARG A 125 -17.61 -1.09 -0.50
C ARG A 125 -16.41 -0.30 0.03
N GLU A 126 -16.07 -0.47 1.30
CA GLU A 126 -14.87 0.13 1.91
C GLU A 126 -13.61 -0.44 1.23
N GLU A 127 -13.53 -1.76 1.06
CA GLU A 127 -12.44 -2.44 0.35
C GLU A 127 -12.33 -1.99 -1.12
N LEU A 128 -13.46 -1.83 -1.82
CA LEU A 128 -13.49 -1.26 -3.17
C LEU A 128 -12.95 0.17 -3.22
N ALA A 129 -13.33 1.01 -2.25
CA ALA A 129 -12.85 2.38 -2.17
C ALA A 129 -11.34 2.44 -1.90
N GLU A 130 -10.83 1.55 -1.04
CA GLU A 130 -9.39 1.41 -0.79
C GLU A 130 -8.63 0.94 -2.03
N ALA A 131 -9.14 -0.06 -2.76
CA ALA A 131 -8.54 -0.53 -4.00
C ALA A 131 -8.48 0.58 -5.06
N LYS A 132 -9.55 1.37 -5.22
CA LYS A 132 -9.59 2.54 -6.11
C LYS A 132 -8.60 3.62 -5.70
N ARG A 133 -8.49 3.91 -4.40
CA ARG A 133 -7.50 4.87 -3.91
C ARG A 133 -6.08 4.38 -4.22
N ARG A 134 -5.80 3.10 -3.99
CA ARG A 134 -4.48 2.51 -4.25
C ARG A 134 -4.10 2.57 -5.73
N SER A 135 -5.03 2.32 -6.65
CA SER A 135 -4.76 2.44 -8.09
C SER A 135 -4.48 3.88 -8.51
N LEU A 136 -5.22 4.86 -7.96
CA LEU A 136 -4.96 6.28 -8.19
C LEU A 136 -3.62 6.73 -7.60
N ASP A 137 -3.30 6.31 -6.38
CA ASP A 137 -2.02 6.62 -5.73
C ASP A 137 -0.85 6.03 -6.54
N LEU A 138 -1.00 4.82 -7.09
CA LEU A 138 0.02 4.20 -7.94
C LEU A 138 0.17 4.94 -9.28
N ALA A 139 -0.94 5.38 -9.89
CA ALA A 139 -0.90 6.20 -11.09
C ALA A 139 -0.18 7.54 -10.85
N LEU A 140 -0.47 8.21 -9.73
CA LEU A 140 0.23 9.44 -9.34
C LEU A 140 1.73 9.21 -9.13
N GLN A 141 2.11 8.13 -8.45
CA GLN A 141 3.53 7.78 -8.28
C GLN A 141 4.23 7.51 -9.61
N ALA A 142 3.55 6.84 -10.55
CA ALA A 142 4.06 6.59 -11.89
C ALA A 142 4.24 7.90 -12.68
N ASP A 143 3.27 8.82 -12.60
CA ASP A 143 3.37 10.15 -13.21
C ASP A 143 4.54 10.95 -12.63
N LEU A 144 4.71 10.94 -11.30
CA LEU A 144 5.84 11.61 -10.62
C LEU A 144 7.19 11.02 -10.99
N ALA A 145 7.25 9.71 -11.25
CA ALA A 145 8.46 9.02 -11.69
C ALA A 145 8.69 9.11 -13.21
N ALA A 146 7.84 9.85 -13.95
CA ALA A 146 7.83 9.93 -15.41
C ALA A 146 7.81 8.55 -16.08
N VAL A 147 7.04 7.63 -15.51
CA VAL A 147 6.86 6.27 -16.04
C VAL A 147 5.97 6.33 -17.28
N PRO A 148 6.43 5.81 -18.43
CA PRO A 148 5.63 5.77 -19.64
C PRO A 148 4.34 4.95 -19.51
N ALA A 149 3.34 5.23 -20.35
CA ALA A 149 2.04 4.55 -20.28
C ALA A 149 2.15 3.05 -20.58
N GLU A 150 3.07 2.64 -21.45
CA GLU A 150 3.30 1.25 -21.86
C GLU A 150 3.89 0.35 -20.74
N TRP A 151 4.24 0.94 -19.59
CA TRP A 151 4.63 0.20 -18.38
C TRP A 151 3.46 -0.01 -17.41
N ARG A 152 2.32 0.64 -17.65
CA ARG A 152 1.10 0.55 -16.83
C ARG A 152 0.13 -0.52 -17.33
N GLU A 153 0.37 -1.02 -18.53
CA GLU A 153 -0.33 -2.14 -19.17
C GLU A 153 0.27 -3.51 -18.82
#